data_AF-E6WS29-F1
#
_entry.id   AF-E6WS29-F1
#
_cell.length_a   1.000
_cell.length_b   1.000
_cell.length_c   1.000
_cell.angle_alpha   90.00
_cell.angle_beta   90.00
_cell.angle_gamma   90.00
#
_symmetry.space_group_name_H-M   'P 1'
#
loop_
_entity.id
_entity.type
_entity.pdbx_description
1 polymer ?
#
loop_
_entity_poly.entity_id
_entity_poly.type
_entity_poly.pdbx_seq_one_letter_code
_entity_poly.pdbx_strand_id
1 'polypeptide(L)' 'MRSDTTQRDLYRDSPQKQAQQWRAAAEASLQQFPNDTRRYRYYTEQAERLEALTR' A
#
# COMPACT_ATOMS: atom_id res chain seq x y z
N MET A 1 21.77 -21.88 -4.55
CA MET A 1 20.73 -21.03 -5.18
C MET A 1 20.72 -19.72 -4.41
N ARG A 2 21.49 -18.71 -4.87
CA ARG A 2 21.55 -17.39 -4.22
C ARG A 2 20.34 -16.59 -4.71
N SER A 3 19.47 -16.19 -3.80
CA SER A 3 18.39 -15.26 -4.09
C SER A 3 19.00 -13.90 -4.39
N ASP A 4 19.36 -13.69 -5.66
CA ASP A 4 19.70 -12.40 -6.25
C ASP A 4 18.41 -11.57 -6.38
N THR A 5 17.78 -11.26 -5.25
CA THR A 5 16.79 -10.18 -5.19
C THR A 5 17.58 -8.89 -5.31
N THR A 6 18.05 -8.61 -6.52
CA THR A 6 18.84 -7.42 -6.82
C THR A 6 18.09 -6.20 -6.31
N GLN A 7 18.79 -5.31 -5.60
CA GLN A 7 18.29 -4.07 -5.01
C GLN A 7 17.53 -3.13 -5.98
N ARG A 8 17.44 -3.49 -7.27
CA ARG A 8 16.65 -2.81 -8.30
C ARG A 8 15.15 -3.11 -8.25
N ASP A 9 14.71 -4.24 -7.69
CA ASP A 9 13.28 -4.50 -7.49
C ASP A 9 12.68 -3.69 -6.33
N LEU A 10 13.51 -3.21 -5.40
CA LEU A 10 13.08 -2.37 -4.27
C LEU A 10 12.54 -0.99 -4.68
N TYR A 11 12.86 -0.51 -5.89
CA TYR A 11 12.48 0.83 -6.36
C TYR A 11 11.51 0.83 -7.54
N ARG A 12 11.04 -0.34 -7.97
CA ARG A 12 10.08 -0.48 -9.08
C ARG A 12 8.67 -0.81 -8.59
N ASP A 13 8.33 -0.42 -7.38
CA ASP A 13 6.93 -0.38 -6.98
C ASP A 13 6.28 0.81 -7.70
N SER A 14 5.76 0.52 -8.88
CA SER A 14 4.90 1.43 -9.64
C SER A 14 3.84 1.99 -8.69
N PRO A 15 3.45 3.27 -8.80
CA PRO A 15 2.55 3.84 -7.79
C PRO A 15 1.20 3.09 -7.69
N GLN A 16 0.81 2.36 -8.75
CA GLN A 16 -0.27 1.36 -8.74
C GLN A 16 -0.05 0.20 -7.76
N LYS A 17 1.15 -0.40 -7.71
CA LYS A 17 1.48 -1.46 -6.74
C LYS A 17 1.49 -0.92 -5.32
N GLN A 18 2.03 0.29 -5.11
CA GLN A 18 2.01 0.93 -3.80
C GLN A 18 0.57 1.21 -3.34
N ALA A 19 -0.29 1.70 -4.23
CA ALA A 19 -1.70 1.89 -3.94
C ALA A 19 -2.39 0.59 -3.50
N GLN A 20 -2.12 -0.53 -4.20
CA GLN A 20 -2.63 -1.85 -3.81
C GLN A 20 -2.15 -2.28 -2.42
N GLN A 21 -0.88 -2.04 -2.07
CA GLN A 21 -0.36 -2.32 -0.74
C GLN A 21 -1.06 -1.47 0.34
N TRP A 22 -1.34 -0.20 0.07
CA TRP A 22 -2.10 0.66 0.98
C TRP A 22 -3.55 0.19 1.16
N ARG A 23 -4.21 -0.26 0.10
CA ARG A 23 -5.57 -0.86 0.18
C ARG A 23 -5.55 -2.12 1.06
N ALA A 24 -4.59 -3.02 0.85
CA ALA A 24 -4.45 -4.22 1.67
C ALA A 24 -4.17 -3.89 3.15
N ALA A 25 -3.34 -2.87 3.41
CA ALA A 25 -3.08 -2.37 4.76
C ALA A 25 -4.33 -1.75 5.40
N ALA A 26 -5.16 -1.05 4.62
CA ALA A 26 -6.44 -0.52 5.09
C ALA A 26 -7.36 -1.65 5.57
N GLU A 27 -7.54 -2.70 4.76
CA GLU A 27 -8.34 -3.87 5.11
C GLU A 27 -7.79 -4.60 6.35
N ALA A 28 -6.47 -4.84 6.41
CA ALA A 28 -5.83 -5.44 7.58
C ALA A 28 -6.01 -4.59 8.84
N SER A 29 -5.93 -3.26 8.71
CA SER A 29 -6.14 -2.35 9.83
C SER A 29 -7.57 -2.39 10.37
N LEU A 30 -8.56 -2.58 9.49
CA LEU A 30 -9.96 -2.72 9.87
C LEU A 30 -10.22 -4.03 10.62
N GLN A 31 -9.54 -5.11 10.22
CA GLN A 31 -9.61 -6.40 10.92
C GLN A 31 -8.98 -6.33 12.32
N GLN A 32 -7.83 -5.66 12.45
CA GLN A 32 -7.11 -5.56 13.72
C GLN A 32 -7.68 -4.49 14.66
N PHE A 33 -8.16 -3.39 14.10
CA PHE A 33 -8.65 -2.22 14.83
C PHE A 33 -10.01 -1.76 14.27
N PRO A 34 -11.07 -2.56 14.43
CA PRO A 34 -12.38 -2.30 13.80
C PRO A 34 -13.02 -0.96 14.21
N ASN A 35 -12.66 -0.43 15.38
CA ASN A 35 -13.17 0.85 15.88
C ASN A 35 -12.28 2.05 15.47
N ASP A 36 -11.08 1.83 14.93
CA ASP A 36 -10.17 2.90 14.50
C ASP A 36 -10.41 3.27 13.04
N THR A 37 -11.53 3.94 12.80
CA THR A 37 -11.91 4.42 11.46
C THR A 37 -10.94 5.48 10.92
N ARG A 38 -10.19 6.18 11.80
CA ARG A 38 -9.20 7.19 11.39
C ARG A 38 -8.03 6.53 10.69
N ARG A 39 -7.53 5.42 11.24
CA ARG A 39 -6.44 4.65 10.66
C ARG A 39 -6.83 4.05 9.30
N TYR A 40 -8.03 3.48 9.20
CA TYR A 40 -8.56 3.00 7.93
C TYR A 40 -8.63 4.10 6.85
N ARG A 41 -9.18 5.27 7.21
CA ARG A 41 -9.27 6.42 6.30
C ARG A 41 -7.90 6.88 5.83
N TYR A 42 -6.93 7.00 6.75
CA TYR A 42 -5.57 7.40 6.41
C TYR A 42 -4.95 6.49 5.34
N TYR A 43 -5.05 5.16 5.49
CA TYR A 43 -4.52 4.22 4.50
C TYR A 43 -5.26 4.30 3.15
N THR A 44 -6.57 4.52 3.20
CA THR A 44 -7.39 4.70 1.99
C THR A 44 -6.99 5.98 1.23
N GLU A 45 -6.80 7.10 1.93
CA GLU A 45 -6.36 8.37 1.37
C GLU A 45 -4.97 8.28 0.72
N GLN A 46 -4.03 7.52 1.32
CA GLN A 46 -2.72 7.28 0.70
C GLN A 46 -2.83 6.46 -0.59
N ALA A 47 -3.69 5.45 -0.62
CA ALA A 47 -3.94 4.66 -1.83
C ALA A 47 -4.50 5.54 -2.96
N GLU A 48 -5.53 6.35 -2.65
CA GLU A 48 -6.16 7.25 -3.62
C GLU A 48 -5.18 8.29 -4.17
N ARG A 49 -4.29 8.83 -3.33
CA ARG A 49 -3.25 9.77 -3.76
C ARG A 49 -2.29 9.14 -4.77
N LEU A 50 -1.91 7.89 -4.56
CA LEU A 50 -1.01 7.16 -5.46
C LEU A 50 -1.73 6.73 -6.75
N GLU A 51 -3.00 6.34 -6.67
CA GLU A 51 -3.86 6.07 -7.83
C GLU A 51 -4.00 7.34 -8.70
N ALA A 52 -4.19 8.51 -8.08
CA ALA A 52 -4.29 9.79 -8.78
C ALA A 52 -2.99 10.20 -9.49
N LEU A 53 -1.82 9.82 -8.97
CA LEU A 53 -0.52 10.05 -9.62
C LEU A 53 -0.26 9.13 -10.83
N THR A 54 -1.04 8.06 -10.97
CA THR A 54 -0.91 7.08 -12.08
C THR A 54 -1.92 7.26 -13.20
N ARG A 55 -2.80 8.26 -13.10
CA ARG A 55 -3.89 8.54 -14.05
C ARG A 55 -3.50 9.66 -15.00
#